data_AF-A0A7X7KIM8-F1
#
_entry.id   AF-A0A7X7KIM8-F1
#
_cell.length_a   1.000
_cell.length_b   1.000
_cell.length_c   1.000
_cell.angle_alpha   90.00
_cell.angle_beta   90.00
_cell.angle_gamma   90.00
#
_symmetry.space_group_name_H-M   'P 1'
#
loop_
_entity.id
_entity.type
_entity.pdbx_description
1 polymer ?
#
loop_
_entity_poly.entity_id
_entity_poly.type
_entity_poly.pdbx_seq_one_letter_code
_entity_poly.pdbx_strand_id
1 'polypeptide(L)'
;MLTMFGLLSRLHIKQLRQKVQRGMKGAAQRGTCLGALSLGFTRQVCRDSNGEIIHRPDGRPRHKPCIDPQTAPYRQMLYDLYVNKNWSGHKIAKYFNRLQVDGSTGWTCSSIKNLIKRPDAIGLFVWNRRRREFDYEQDKYVVVDNPRSEWVRYRDPDLVLVSAKLWRAAYKKLRRAGRTDLRTGRKLSRNQRSATTLFSGTLSCAYCGCELTLYRSNGKFKDMHCRNGALAAHGCLLSTSKSTKIIEECLLGHISDFILTQPVIEALVIRANLFLEEEARKPRVDVAPLKTEEKKLAARVKKLVARVENEPDESLCDGYHTRIKELQTELNELRRQIREADRHSQEPPEPLDVDRVLTYLADMRELLNQDTAMAAEAIRTLTGPIQIRQEKIHGARRCRWIASFKLNILCLLQQLAKDRDYAEADVLASIPAVEEPVEVVIDRVPKYERLAPLFKRQRDNGASIQTIAHAHGLSREYTRQILEFADSGKRPNWGSVRRRGTGLGKPAIYPEIADEVVYLREEKKMSFVKIAEKLGVSDNTAHRAYDFARPAGVRKAAEQGTIPWRGRYSHLGEETFQKIRSMLRAGSKPLEIAQELGCSGSTVRRVRQEMQNDDTKDDYAA
;
A
#
# COMPACT_ATOMS: atom_id res chain seq x y z
N MET A 1 -27.66 -8.50 71.92
CA MET A 1 -26.25 -8.06 72.07
C MET A 1 -25.41 -8.24 70.80
N LEU A 2 -25.39 -9.41 70.16
CA LEU A 2 -24.60 -9.67 68.93
C LEU A 2 -24.89 -8.72 67.75
N THR A 3 -26.15 -8.31 67.56
CA THR A 3 -26.56 -7.37 66.50
C THR A 3 -26.03 -5.95 66.72
N MET A 4 -25.98 -5.48 67.98
CA MET A 4 -25.41 -4.17 68.31
C MET A 4 -23.90 -4.11 68.13
N PHE A 5 -23.17 -5.16 68.56
CA PHE A 5 -21.73 -5.26 68.31
C PHE A 5 -21.40 -5.35 66.82
N GLY A 6 -22.22 -6.04 66.02
CA GLY A 6 -22.10 -6.08 64.57
C GLY A 6 -22.28 -4.71 63.91
N LEU A 7 -23.24 -3.92 64.39
CA LEU A 7 -23.52 -2.57 63.87
C LEU A 7 -22.42 -1.58 64.26
N LEU A 8 -21.95 -1.61 65.51
CA LEU A 8 -20.80 -0.82 65.98
C LEU A 8 -19.53 -1.15 65.20
N SER A 9 -19.27 -2.44 64.94
CA SER A 9 -18.13 -2.89 64.14
C SER A 9 -18.20 -2.37 62.70
N ARG A 10 -19.36 -2.43 62.05
CA ARG A 10 -19.55 -1.87 60.70
C ARG A 10 -19.36 -0.36 60.67
N LEU A 11 -19.89 0.37 61.65
CA LEU A 11 -19.70 1.82 61.77
C LEU A 11 -18.22 2.16 61.99
N HIS A 12 -17.52 1.42 62.83
CA HIS A 12 -16.09 1.59 63.07
C HIS A 12 -15.28 1.34 61.79
N ILE A 13 -15.55 0.26 61.05
CA ILE A 13 -14.91 -0.04 59.76
C ILE A 13 -15.16 1.11 58.75
N LYS A 14 -16.38 1.64 58.71
CA LYS A 14 -16.74 2.77 57.83
C LYS A 14 -15.97 4.03 58.21
N GLN A 15 -15.90 4.36 59.49
CA GLN A 15 -15.13 5.50 59.99
C GLN A 15 -13.63 5.35 59.75
N LEU A 16 -13.07 4.17 59.99
CA LEU A 16 -11.67 3.86 59.70
C LEU A 16 -11.37 4.03 58.21
N ARG A 17 -12.22 3.50 57.33
CA ARG A 17 -12.08 3.64 55.87
C ARG A 17 -12.05 5.12 55.47
N GLN A 18 -12.95 5.94 56.03
CA GLN A 18 -12.96 7.39 55.77
C GLN A 18 -11.72 8.10 56.32
N LYS A 19 -11.23 7.75 57.51
CA LYS A 19 -9.99 8.30 58.08
C LYS A 19 -8.78 7.95 57.22
N VAL A 20 -8.65 6.69 56.80
CA VAL A 20 -7.59 6.22 55.89
C VAL A 20 -7.68 6.94 54.55
N GLN A 21 -8.87 7.05 53.96
CA GLN A 21 -9.05 7.74 52.68
C GLN A 21 -8.69 9.22 52.76
N ARG A 22 -9.04 9.90 53.87
CA ARG A 22 -8.62 11.29 54.12
C ARG A 22 -7.10 11.41 54.26
N GLY A 23 -6.47 10.50 55.01
CA GLY A 23 -5.01 10.45 55.17
C GLY A 23 -4.29 10.22 53.84
N MET A 24 -4.77 9.27 53.04
CA MET A 24 -4.27 9.00 51.68
C MET A 24 -4.49 10.20 50.75
N LYS A 25 -5.65 10.84 50.79
CA LYS A 25 -5.91 12.05 50.00
C LYS A 25 -4.90 13.16 50.34
N GLY A 26 -4.68 13.42 51.62
CA GLY A 26 -3.69 14.41 52.08
C GLY A 26 -2.26 14.04 51.70
N ALA A 27 -1.89 12.76 51.77
CA ALA A 27 -0.57 12.29 51.34
C ALA A 27 -0.36 12.45 49.82
N ALA A 28 -1.39 12.17 49.02
CA ALA A 28 -1.35 12.38 47.57
C ALA A 28 -1.22 13.87 47.20
N GLN A 29 -1.90 14.76 47.93
CA GLN A 29 -1.77 16.22 47.76
C GLN A 29 -0.37 16.72 48.09
N ARG A 30 0.30 16.13 49.09
CA ARG A 30 1.70 16.41 49.45
C ARG A 30 2.73 15.75 48.53
N GLY A 31 2.31 15.14 47.42
CA GLY A 31 3.22 14.47 46.48
C GLY A 31 3.82 13.15 46.98
N THR A 32 3.31 12.58 48.07
CA THR A 32 3.78 11.28 48.56
C THR A 32 3.18 10.17 47.71
N CYS A 33 4.02 9.33 47.11
CA CYS A 33 3.55 8.21 46.30
C CYS A 33 3.02 7.07 47.18
N LEU A 34 1.72 6.80 47.09
CA LEU A 34 0.99 5.81 47.92
C LEU A 34 1.01 4.38 47.37
N GLY A 35 1.74 4.13 46.27
CA GLY A 35 1.82 2.82 45.63
C GLY A 35 3.21 2.55 45.06
N ALA A 36 3.34 1.45 44.32
CA ALA A 36 4.57 1.14 43.58
C ALA A 36 4.84 2.22 42.52
N LEU A 37 6.07 2.74 42.54
CA LEU A 37 6.56 3.67 41.53
C LEU A 37 6.70 2.95 40.18
N SER A 38 6.62 3.70 39.09
CA SER A 38 6.82 3.15 37.75
C SER A 38 8.29 3.21 37.36
N LEU A 39 8.66 2.45 36.33
CA LEU A 39 10.02 2.43 35.76
C LEU A 39 10.56 3.86 35.54
N GLY A 40 11.76 4.13 36.06
CA GLY A 40 12.41 5.45 36.02
C GLY A 40 12.34 6.24 37.31
N PHE A 41 11.64 5.74 38.35
CA PHE A 41 11.52 6.41 39.64
C PHE A 41 11.87 5.47 40.80
N THR A 42 12.60 6.01 41.78
CA THR A 42 12.88 5.34 43.06
C THR A 42 12.50 6.22 44.24
N ARG A 43 12.56 5.68 45.47
CA ARG A 43 12.27 6.42 46.71
C ARG A 43 13.58 6.84 47.37
N GLN A 44 13.76 8.15 47.54
CA GLN A 44 14.85 8.68 48.34
C GLN A 44 14.35 9.07 49.73
N VAL A 45 15.16 8.82 50.76
CA VAL A 45 14.89 9.26 52.13
C VAL A 45 15.10 10.79 52.19
N CYS A 46 14.11 11.52 52.70
CA CYS A 46 14.23 12.94 52.96
C CYS A 46 15.24 13.17 54.10
N ARG A 47 16.22 14.03 53.87
CA ARG A 47 17.16 14.52 54.88
C ARG A 47 16.98 16.02 55.07
N ASP A 48 17.14 16.50 56.30
CA ASP A 48 17.13 17.93 56.62
C ASP A 48 18.44 18.62 56.19
N SER A 49 18.52 19.95 56.31
CA SER A 49 19.71 20.76 56.00
C SER A 49 20.98 20.30 56.73
N ASN A 50 20.82 19.59 57.85
CA ASN A 50 21.90 19.07 58.69
C ASN A 50 22.22 17.59 58.39
N GLY A 51 21.59 16.98 57.38
CA GLY A 51 21.85 15.59 56.96
C GLY A 51 21.10 14.50 57.75
N GLU A 52 20.36 14.88 58.80
CA GLU A 52 19.54 13.95 59.59
C GLU A 52 18.29 13.49 58.83
N ILE A 53 17.85 12.25 59.09
CA ILE A 53 16.68 11.65 58.43
C ILE A 53 15.40 12.26 59.00
N ILE A 54 14.53 12.77 58.13
CA ILE A 54 13.23 13.27 58.57
C ILE A 54 12.33 12.09 58.90
N HIS A 55 12.03 11.89 60.18
CA HIS A 55 11.08 10.87 60.62
C HIS A 55 9.63 11.40 60.58
N ARG A 56 8.69 10.50 60.29
CA ARG A 56 7.25 10.74 60.49
C ARG A 56 6.90 10.65 61.98
N PRO A 57 5.72 11.14 62.41
CA PRO A 57 5.23 10.94 63.77
C PRO A 57 5.23 9.47 64.23
N ASP A 58 5.14 8.53 63.28
CA ASP A 58 5.18 7.08 63.51
C ASP A 58 6.63 6.49 63.57
N GLY A 59 7.67 7.32 63.64
CA GLY A 59 9.09 6.92 63.71
C GLY A 59 9.71 6.45 62.39
N ARG A 60 8.94 6.30 61.30
CA ARG A 60 9.46 5.85 59.99
C ARG A 60 10.08 6.99 59.17
N PRO A 61 11.17 6.75 58.42
CA PRO A 61 11.74 7.74 57.50
C PRO A 61 10.71 8.25 56.49
N ARG A 62 10.71 9.57 56.25
CA ARG A 62 9.92 10.17 55.18
C ARG A 62 10.64 9.94 53.85
N HIS A 63 9.93 9.40 52.88
CA HIS A 63 10.45 9.19 51.53
C HIS A 63 9.80 10.17 50.54
N LYS A 64 10.60 10.72 49.61
CA LYS A 64 10.14 11.47 48.43
C LYS A 64 10.44 10.65 47.16
N PRO A 65 9.55 10.65 46.15
CA PRO A 65 9.90 10.11 44.84
C PRO A 65 11.06 10.90 44.23
N CYS A 66 12.00 10.21 43.60
CA CYS A 66 13.11 10.79 42.87
C CYS A 66 13.32 10.01 41.55
N ILE A 67 14.04 10.61 40.61
CA ILE A 67 14.41 9.97 39.36
C ILE A 67 15.49 8.94 39.65
N ASP A 68 15.31 7.71 39.17
CA ASP A 68 16.33 6.68 39.27
C ASP A 68 17.29 6.77 38.07
N PRO A 69 18.59 7.06 38.26
CA PRO A 69 19.55 7.20 37.17
C PRO A 69 19.71 5.90 36.36
N GLN A 70 19.48 4.72 36.94
CA GLN A 70 19.65 3.45 36.23
C GLN A 70 18.45 3.13 35.32
N THR A 71 17.22 3.31 35.81
CA THR A 71 16.01 2.95 35.04
C THR A 71 15.43 4.09 34.19
N ALA A 72 15.78 5.35 34.48
CA ALA A 72 15.28 6.52 33.72
C ALA A 72 15.63 6.50 32.22
N PRO A 73 16.86 6.14 31.79
CA PRO A 73 17.20 6.08 30.36
C PRO A 73 16.33 5.10 29.58
N TYR A 74 15.98 3.96 30.16
CA TYR A 74 15.08 2.98 29.53
C TYR A 74 13.66 3.52 29.34
N ARG A 75 13.20 4.37 30.27
CA ARG A 75 11.91 5.05 30.13
C ARG A 75 11.93 6.03 28.96
N GLN A 76 13.01 6.78 28.75
CA GLN A 76 13.16 7.67 27.59
C GLN A 76 13.28 6.86 26.28
N MET A 77 14.10 5.81 26.29
CA MET A 77 14.28 4.89 25.17
C MET A 77 12.96 4.26 24.72
N LEU A 78 12.06 3.91 25.66
CA LEU A 78 10.73 3.42 25.32
C LEU A 78 9.96 4.39 24.40
N TYR A 79 9.94 5.67 24.75
CA TYR A 79 9.20 6.65 23.95
C TYR A 79 9.89 6.92 22.61
N ASP A 80 11.22 6.92 22.55
CA ASP A 80 11.98 7.04 21.31
C ASP A 80 11.72 5.85 20.36
N LEU A 81 11.86 4.62 20.86
CA LEU A 81 11.58 3.40 20.09
C LEU A 81 10.13 3.35 19.61
N TYR A 82 9.19 3.79 20.45
CA TYR A 82 7.77 3.77 20.10
C TYR A 82 7.39 4.87 19.11
N VAL A 83 7.89 6.10 19.26
CA VAL A 83 7.51 7.24 18.41
C VAL A 83 8.39 7.33 17.16
N ASN A 84 9.70 7.42 17.33
CA ASN A 84 10.65 7.70 16.26
C ASN A 84 10.99 6.46 15.44
N LYS A 85 11.27 5.32 16.08
CA LYS A 85 11.56 4.05 15.36
C LYS A 85 10.31 3.27 14.95
N ASN A 86 9.12 3.73 15.36
CA ASN A 86 7.82 3.13 15.04
C ASN A 86 7.69 1.64 15.48
N TRP A 87 8.37 1.21 16.55
CA TRP A 87 8.30 -0.17 17.02
C TRP A 87 6.96 -0.51 17.68
N SER A 88 6.51 -1.77 17.52
CA SER A 88 5.32 -2.26 18.20
C SER A 88 5.60 -2.51 19.68
N GLY A 89 4.59 -2.32 20.54
CA GLY A 89 4.72 -2.58 21.99
C GLY A 89 5.14 -4.02 22.32
N HIS A 90 4.85 -4.99 21.44
CA HIS A 90 5.31 -6.37 21.57
C HIS A 90 6.81 -6.52 21.25
N LYS A 91 7.29 -5.87 20.19
CA LYS A 91 8.72 -5.84 19.84
C LYS A 91 9.53 -5.16 20.94
N ILE A 92 9.03 -4.07 21.50
CA ILE A 92 9.66 -3.37 22.62
C ILE A 92 9.69 -4.25 23.88
N ALA A 93 8.59 -4.92 24.22
CA ALA A 93 8.55 -5.85 25.35
C ALA A 93 9.59 -6.97 25.21
N LYS A 94 9.70 -7.58 24.02
CA LYS A 94 10.73 -8.60 23.74
C LYS A 94 12.15 -8.05 23.87
N TYR A 95 12.37 -6.81 23.42
CA TYR A 95 13.66 -6.13 23.55
C TYR A 95 14.00 -5.86 25.03
N PHE A 96 13.05 -5.36 25.82
CA PHE A 96 13.23 -5.09 27.25
C PHE A 96 13.47 -6.37 28.06
N ASN A 97 12.81 -7.47 27.72
CA ASN A 97 13.05 -8.78 28.34
C ASN A 97 14.45 -9.32 28.02
N ARG A 98 14.98 -9.07 26.81
CA ARG A 98 16.34 -9.46 26.43
C ARG A 98 17.40 -8.66 27.21
N LEU A 99 17.13 -7.39 27.47
CA LEU A 99 18.00 -6.51 28.25
C LEU A 99 17.79 -6.64 29.77
N GLN A 100 16.82 -7.44 30.23
CA GLN A 100 16.46 -7.60 31.64
C GLN A 100 16.26 -6.26 32.36
N VAL A 101 15.55 -5.32 31.73
CA VAL A 101 15.27 -4.00 32.28
C VAL A 101 14.55 -4.13 33.63
N ASP A 102 15.06 -3.44 34.66
CA ASP A 102 14.57 -3.50 36.06
C ASP A 102 14.69 -4.89 36.71
N GLY A 103 15.64 -5.71 36.23
CA GLY A 103 15.84 -7.08 36.70
C GLY A 103 14.69 -8.04 36.36
N SER A 104 13.76 -7.63 35.47
CA SER A 104 12.56 -8.40 35.13
C SER A 104 12.56 -8.85 33.67
N THR A 105 12.18 -10.11 33.46
CA THR A 105 11.86 -10.70 32.14
C THR A 105 10.35 -10.77 31.87
N GLY A 106 9.54 -10.17 32.75
CA GLY A 106 8.08 -10.22 32.71
C GLY A 106 7.42 -9.12 31.87
N TRP A 107 8.17 -8.39 31.02
CA TRP A 107 7.59 -7.31 30.23
C TRP A 107 6.62 -7.85 29.19
N THR A 108 5.37 -7.39 29.26
CA THR A 108 4.33 -7.70 28.27
C THR A 108 3.93 -6.46 27.49
N CYS A 109 3.29 -6.66 26.33
CA CYS A 109 2.71 -5.57 25.54
C CYS A 109 1.72 -4.73 26.36
N SER A 110 0.99 -5.35 27.30
CA SER A 110 0.08 -4.64 28.21
C SER A 110 0.84 -3.77 29.21
N SER A 111 1.93 -4.27 29.79
CA SER A 111 2.80 -3.50 30.70
C SER A 111 3.38 -2.28 30.01
N ILE A 112 3.93 -2.44 28.79
CA ILE A 112 4.47 -1.34 27.99
C ILE A 112 3.39 -0.29 27.65
N LYS A 113 2.20 -0.73 27.22
CA LYS A 113 1.09 0.19 26.92
C LYS A 113 0.61 0.94 28.17
N ASN A 114 0.56 0.27 29.33
CA ASN A 114 0.19 0.92 30.59
C ASN A 114 1.24 1.96 31.00
N LEU A 115 2.52 1.67 30.75
CA LEU A 115 3.63 2.60 31.00
C LEU A 115 3.52 3.87 30.14
N ILE A 116 3.17 3.74 28.86
CA ILE A 116 2.93 4.88 27.95
C ILE A 116 1.69 5.69 28.38
N LYS A 117 0.63 5.03 28.87
CA LYS A 117 -0.62 5.68 29.31
C LYS A 117 -0.49 6.49 30.60
N ARG A 118 0.52 6.19 31.43
CA ARG A 118 0.72 6.90 32.69
C ARG A 118 1.29 8.31 32.41
N PRO A 119 0.71 9.36 33.02
CA PRO A 119 1.22 10.72 32.88
C PRO A 119 2.39 11.03 33.84
N ASP A 120 2.88 10.04 34.58
CA ASP A 120 4.01 10.19 35.51
C ASP A 120 5.31 10.59 34.79
N ALA A 121 5.51 10.15 33.54
CA ALA A 121 6.67 10.52 32.73
C ALA A 121 6.80 12.03 32.46
N ILE A 122 5.72 12.81 32.58
CA ILE A 122 5.71 14.28 32.46
C ILE A 122 5.64 14.99 33.82
N GLY A 123 5.95 14.28 34.92
CA GLY A 123 5.89 14.81 36.29
C GLY A 123 4.46 14.96 36.84
N LEU A 124 3.45 14.37 36.20
CA LEU A 124 2.05 14.44 36.64
C LEU A 124 1.60 13.14 37.31
N PHE A 125 1.47 13.17 38.62
CA PHE A 125 0.99 12.05 39.43
C PHE A 125 -0.51 12.20 39.69
N VAL A 126 -1.27 11.15 39.39
CA VAL A 126 -2.72 11.14 39.55
C VAL A 126 -3.14 10.02 40.49
N TRP A 127 -3.79 10.39 41.60
CA TRP A 127 -4.32 9.48 42.60
C TRP A 127 -5.87 9.40 42.54
N ASN A 128 -6.43 8.30 43.05
CA ASN A 128 -7.87 8.01 43.10
C ASN A 128 -8.57 7.84 41.73
N ARG A 129 -7.90 7.23 40.74
CA ARG A 129 -8.50 6.97 39.42
C ARG A 129 -9.54 5.86 39.42
N ARG A 130 -9.39 4.86 40.28
CA ARG A 130 -10.17 3.62 40.32
C ARG A 130 -10.38 3.17 41.75
N ARG A 131 -11.51 2.51 42.00
CA ARG A 131 -11.78 1.77 43.24
C ARG A 131 -12.11 0.31 42.91
N ARG A 132 -11.86 -0.57 43.88
CA ARG A 132 -12.33 -1.97 43.83
C ARG A 132 -13.61 -2.03 44.63
N GLU A 133 -14.66 -2.52 43.99
CA GLU A 133 -15.98 -2.67 44.57
C GLU A 133 -16.38 -4.14 44.44
N PHE A 134 -17.00 -4.69 45.47
CA PHE A 134 -17.47 -6.06 45.43
C PHE A 134 -18.86 -6.09 44.79
N ASP A 135 -18.98 -6.80 43.69
CA ASP A 135 -20.26 -7.04 43.03
C ASP A 135 -20.90 -8.27 43.69
N TYR A 136 -21.99 -8.04 44.41
CA TYR A 136 -22.72 -9.06 45.15
C TYR A 136 -23.53 -9.98 44.23
N GLU A 137 -23.87 -9.56 43.01
CA GLU A 137 -24.61 -10.40 42.05
C GLU A 137 -23.68 -11.38 41.34
N GLN A 138 -22.43 -10.95 41.07
CA GLN A 138 -21.43 -11.78 40.37
C GLN A 138 -20.42 -12.46 41.29
N ASP A 139 -20.53 -12.27 42.61
CA ASP A 139 -19.62 -12.75 43.66
C ASP A 139 -18.13 -12.43 43.35
N LYS A 140 -17.88 -11.25 42.78
CA LYS A 140 -16.56 -10.87 42.24
C LYS A 140 -16.20 -9.41 42.55
N TYR A 141 -14.92 -9.17 42.80
CA TYR A 141 -14.40 -7.81 42.88
C TYR A 141 -14.25 -7.19 41.49
N VAL A 142 -15.02 -6.14 41.22
CA VAL A 142 -14.96 -5.36 39.99
C VAL A 142 -14.16 -4.08 40.22
N VAL A 143 -13.46 -3.61 39.19
CA VAL A 143 -12.71 -2.35 39.22
C VAL A 143 -13.54 -1.26 38.55
N VAL A 144 -13.98 -0.28 39.33
CA VAL A 144 -14.80 0.84 38.88
C VAL A 144 -13.92 2.09 38.72
N ASP A 145 -14.06 2.81 37.60
CA ASP A 145 -13.38 4.09 37.39
C ASP A 145 -14.10 5.21 38.18
N ASN A 146 -13.37 5.98 38.97
CA ASN A 146 -13.93 7.09 39.76
C ASN A 146 -14.10 8.34 38.88
N PRO A 147 -15.07 9.23 39.19
CA PRO A 147 -15.27 10.48 38.47
C PRO A 147 -14.03 11.38 38.56
N ARG A 148 -13.79 12.17 37.49
CA ARG A 148 -12.58 13.01 37.39
C ARG A 148 -12.47 14.09 38.45
N SER A 149 -13.60 14.52 39.04
CA SER A 149 -13.67 15.49 40.14
C SER A 149 -13.03 14.97 41.43
N GLU A 150 -13.01 13.65 41.64
CA GLU A 150 -12.42 13.01 42.81
C GLU A 150 -10.92 12.71 42.63
N TRP A 151 -10.35 12.98 41.45
CA TRP A 151 -8.95 12.69 41.16
C TRP A 151 -8.05 13.76 41.77
N VAL A 152 -7.11 13.33 42.60
CA VAL A 152 -6.06 14.22 43.10
C VAL A 152 -4.92 14.23 42.09
N ARG A 153 -4.61 15.41 41.55
CA ARG A 153 -3.52 15.63 40.60
C ARG A 153 -2.42 16.40 41.30
N TYR A 154 -1.22 15.85 41.29
CA TYR A 154 -0.01 16.48 41.82
C TYR A 154 0.99 16.59 40.68
N ARG A 155 1.53 17.80 40.47
CA ARG A 155 2.52 18.07 39.41
C ARG A 155 3.83 18.47 40.07
N ASP A 156 4.89 17.78 39.70
CA ASP A 156 6.25 18.04 40.17
C ASP A 156 7.16 18.22 38.93
N PRO A 157 7.64 19.45 38.66
CA PRO A 157 8.56 19.72 37.56
C PRO A 157 9.90 18.96 37.68
N ASP A 158 10.35 18.62 38.89
CA ASP A 158 11.64 17.98 39.14
C ASP A 158 11.62 16.48 38.77
N LEU A 159 10.43 15.92 38.57
CA LEU A 159 10.20 14.50 38.26
C LEU A 159 9.84 14.27 36.78
N VAL A 160 10.19 15.19 35.89
CA VAL A 160 9.95 15.06 34.45
C VAL A 160 11.03 14.19 33.81
N LEU A 161 10.63 13.01 33.30
CA LEU A 161 11.51 12.09 32.58
C LEU A 161 11.53 12.36 31.07
N VAL A 162 10.40 12.82 30.52
CA VAL A 162 10.16 12.91 29.07
C VAL A 162 9.42 14.20 28.73
N SER A 163 9.74 14.81 27.60
CA SER A 163 9.05 16.03 27.14
C SER A 163 7.56 15.79 26.90
N ALA A 164 6.73 16.79 27.23
CA ALA A 164 5.28 16.70 27.04
C ALA A 164 4.88 16.45 25.57
N LYS A 165 5.69 16.94 24.61
CA LYS A 165 5.49 16.73 23.17
C LYS A 165 5.64 15.25 22.80
N LEU A 166 6.72 14.60 23.24
CA LEU A 166 7.00 13.18 22.96
C LEU A 166 5.93 12.28 23.60
N TRP A 167 5.54 12.57 24.84
CA TRP A 167 4.50 11.84 25.55
C TRP A 167 3.14 11.95 24.84
N ARG A 168 2.73 13.16 24.43
CA ARG A 168 1.48 13.38 23.69
C ARG A 168 1.48 12.65 22.34
N ALA A 169 2.60 12.63 21.62
CA ALA A 169 2.73 11.90 20.37
C ALA A 169 2.56 10.38 20.58
N ALA A 170 3.22 9.81 21.58
CA ALA A 170 3.07 8.40 21.95
C ALA A 170 1.63 8.07 22.39
N TYR A 171 1.00 8.94 23.18
CA TYR A 171 -0.37 8.76 23.64
C TYR A 171 -1.39 8.86 22.49
N LYS A 172 -1.24 9.84 21.59
CA LYS A 172 -2.07 9.99 20.37
C LYS A 172 -1.95 8.74 19.49
N LYS A 173 -0.73 8.25 19.27
CA LYS A 173 -0.47 7.02 18.53
C LYS A 173 -1.11 5.80 19.19
N LEU A 174 -0.97 5.65 20.51
CA LEU A 174 -1.60 4.56 21.25
C LEU A 174 -3.13 4.62 21.20
N ARG A 175 -3.73 5.82 21.24
CA ARG A 175 -5.17 6.02 21.06
C ARG A 175 -5.63 5.69 19.64
N ARG A 176 -4.88 6.09 18.61
CA ARG A 176 -5.13 5.66 17.22
C ARG A 176 -5.13 4.13 17.09
N ALA A 177 -4.17 3.46 17.73
CA ALA A 177 -4.11 1.99 17.75
C ALA A 177 -5.24 1.31 18.57
N GLY A 178 -5.98 2.07 19.38
CA GLY A 178 -7.15 1.63 20.13
C GLY A 178 -8.47 2.09 19.50
N ARG A 179 -8.45 2.62 18.27
CA ARG A 179 -9.67 2.97 17.55
C ARG A 179 -10.58 1.75 17.47
N THR A 180 -11.86 2.07 17.41
CA THR A 180 -12.97 1.18 17.17
C THR A 180 -13.41 1.45 15.74
N ASP A 181 -13.75 0.41 14.99
CA ASP A 181 -14.38 0.58 13.69
C ASP A 181 -15.66 1.42 13.86
N LEU A 182 -15.75 2.54 13.14
CA LEU A 182 -16.85 3.50 13.26
C LEU A 182 -18.18 2.88 12.84
N ARG A 183 -18.17 1.89 11.92
CA ARG A 183 -19.37 1.24 11.41
C ARG A 183 -19.82 0.08 12.30
N THR A 184 -18.89 -0.69 12.85
CA THR A 184 -19.23 -1.90 13.62
C THR A 184 -19.16 -1.72 15.13
N GLY A 185 -18.55 -0.64 15.64
CA GLY A 185 -18.35 -0.46 17.08
C GLY A 185 -17.40 -1.48 17.72
N ARG A 186 -16.67 -2.28 16.90
CA ARG A 186 -15.73 -3.31 17.37
C ARG A 186 -14.29 -2.81 17.39
N LYS A 187 -13.48 -3.32 18.32
CA LYS A 187 -12.03 -3.03 18.39
C LYS A 187 -11.35 -3.50 17.09
N LEU A 188 -10.55 -2.63 16.47
CA LEU A 188 -9.88 -3.02 15.23
C LEU A 188 -8.98 -4.26 15.44
N SER A 189 -9.04 -5.22 14.52
CA SER A 189 -8.22 -6.44 14.53
C SER A 189 -6.75 -6.14 14.21
N ARG A 190 -5.85 -7.10 14.43
CA ARG A 190 -4.42 -6.95 14.06
C ARG A 190 -4.27 -6.66 12.56
N ASN A 191 -5.03 -7.36 11.72
CA ASN A 191 -4.97 -7.25 10.28
C ASN A 191 -5.59 -5.93 9.79
N GLN A 192 -6.58 -5.39 10.50
CA GLN A 192 -7.08 -4.05 10.23
C GLN A 192 -6.08 -2.94 10.58
N ARG A 193 -5.21 -3.17 11.58
CA ARG A 193 -4.18 -2.19 12.01
C ARG A 193 -2.90 -2.24 11.17
N SER A 194 -2.60 -3.40 10.59
CA SER A 194 -1.40 -3.64 9.80
C SER A 194 -1.78 -4.60 8.68
N ALA A 195 -2.43 -4.05 7.65
CA ALA A 195 -2.92 -4.82 6.52
C ALA A 195 -1.74 -5.39 5.72
N THR A 196 -1.72 -6.71 5.54
CA THR A 196 -0.72 -7.43 4.73
C THR A 196 -1.16 -7.64 3.28
N THR A 197 -2.44 -7.44 3.00
CA THR A 197 -3.10 -7.50 1.70
C THR A 197 -4.21 -6.44 1.65
N LEU A 198 -4.69 -6.09 0.46
CA LEU A 198 -5.67 -4.99 0.27
C LEU A 198 -6.97 -5.21 1.06
N PHE A 199 -7.41 -6.47 1.19
CA PHE A 199 -8.64 -6.83 1.91
C PHE A 199 -8.39 -7.48 3.28
N SER A 200 -7.15 -7.45 3.79
CA SER A 200 -6.84 -7.90 5.15
C SER A 200 -7.63 -7.09 6.18
N GLY A 201 -8.35 -7.73 7.10
CA GLY A 201 -9.20 -7.01 8.06
C GLY A 201 -10.56 -6.56 7.54
N THR A 202 -10.86 -6.75 6.25
CA THR A 202 -12.14 -6.38 5.62
C THR A 202 -13.05 -7.59 5.45
N LEU A 203 -12.45 -8.74 5.13
CA LEU A 203 -13.17 -9.98 4.81
C LEU A 203 -13.62 -10.71 6.09
N SER A 204 -14.89 -11.06 6.15
CA SER A 204 -15.51 -11.81 7.24
C SER A 204 -16.30 -13.02 6.70
N CYS A 205 -16.35 -14.10 7.46
CA CYS A 205 -17.16 -15.27 7.11
C CYS A 205 -18.64 -15.00 7.40
N ALA A 206 -19.53 -15.24 6.44
CA ALA A 206 -20.97 -15.08 6.62
C ALA A 206 -21.58 -16.06 7.65
N TYR A 207 -20.97 -17.24 7.83
CA TYR A 207 -21.50 -18.27 8.75
C TYR A 207 -21.09 -18.04 10.20
N CYS A 208 -19.80 -17.79 10.47
CA CYS A 208 -19.29 -17.68 11.84
C CYS A 208 -18.92 -16.25 12.26
N GLY A 209 -19.06 -15.26 11.36
CA GLY A 209 -18.73 -13.85 11.63
C GLY A 209 -17.25 -13.55 11.90
N CYS A 210 -16.38 -14.57 11.87
CA CYS A 210 -14.95 -14.41 12.10
C CYS A 210 -14.25 -13.85 10.86
N GLU A 211 -13.19 -13.09 11.10
CA GLU A 211 -12.33 -12.56 10.04
C GLU A 211 -11.65 -13.69 9.26
N LEU A 212 -11.58 -13.52 7.94
CA LEU A 212 -10.81 -14.41 7.07
C LEU A 212 -9.32 -14.14 7.26
N THR A 213 -8.52 -15.20 7.39
CA THR A 213 -7.07 -15.09 7.65
C THR A 213 -6.27 -15.77 6.54
N LEU A 214 -5.02 -15.31 6.36
CA LEU A 214 -4.07 -15.96 5.45
C LEU A 214 -3.78 -17.38 5.95
N TYR A 215 -4.09 -18.38 5.12
CA TYR A 215 -3.75 -19.79 5.35
C TYR A 215 -2.32 -20.08 4.89
N ARG A 216 -2.02 -19.69 3.65
CA ARG A 216 -0.71 -19.83 3.00
C ARG A 216 -0.18 -18.43 2.69
N SER A 217 1.07 -18.19 3.05
CA SER A 217 1.76 -16.90 2.85
C SER A 217 3.07 -17.04 2.08
N ASN A 218 3.40 -18.23 1.58
CA ASN A 218 4.65 -18.49 0.89
C ASN A 218 4.67 -17.82 -0.49
N GLY A 219 5.46 -16.74 -0.60
CA GLY A 219 5.93 -16.11 -1.84
C GLY A 219 4.87 -15.93 -2.93
N LYS A 220 4.74 -16.95 -3.79
CA LYS A 220 3.86 -16.94 -4.97
C LYS A 220 2.37 -17.18 -4.68
N PHE A 221 2.02 -17.83 -3.58
CA PHE A 221 0.63 -18.21 -3.28
C PHE A 221 0.19 -17.69 -1.91
N LYS A 222 -0.62 -16.63 -1.94
CA LYS A 222 -1.28 -16.06 -0.77
C LYS A 222 -2.75 -16.44 -0.81
N ASP A 223 -3.19 -17.32 0.08
CA ASP A 223 -4.57 -17.84 0.11
C ASP A 223 -5.27 -17.44 1.42
N MET A 224 -6.52 -17.02 1.32
CA MET A 224 -7.39 -16.68 2.46
C MET A 224 -8.35 -17.83 2.75
N HIS A 225 -8.65 -18.02 4.03
CA HIS A 225 -9.59 -19.04 4.52
C HIS A 225 -10.23 -18.63 5.84
N CYS A 226 -11.34 -19.30 6.17
CA CYS A 226 -11.92 -19.20 7.51
C CYS A 226 -11.27 -20.25 8.41
N ARG A 227 -10.68 -19.83 9.53
CA ARG A 227 -10.06 -20.75 10.49
C ARG A 227 -11.08 -21.75 11.04
N ASN A 228 -12.27 -21.27 11.40
CA ASN A 228 -13.33 -22.12 11.94
C ASN A 228 -13.89 -23.05 10.87
N GLY A 229 -14.05 -22.58 9.63
CA GLY A 229 -14.54 -23.41 8.53
C GLY A 229 -13.57 -24.50 8.10
N ALA A 230 -12.25 -24.24 8.14
CA ALA A 230 -11.24 -25.26 7.89
C ALA A 230 -11.19 -26.36 8.98
N LEU A 231 -11.60 -26.03 10.20
CA LEU A 231 -11.71 -26.97 11.32
C LEU A 231 -13.13 -27.49 11.52
N ALA A 232 -14.09 -27.09 10.67
CA ALA A 232 -15.53 -27.31 10.85
C ALA A 232 -16.06 -26.91 12.25
N ALA A 233 -15.39 -25.97 12.94
CA ALA A 233 -15.76 -25.49 14.25
C ALA A 233 -17.01 -24.59 14.17
N HIS A 234 -17.86 -24.69 15.19
CA HIS A 234 -19.11 -23.91 15.32
C HIS A 234 -20.06 -24.02 14.11
N GLY A 235 -20.06 -25.14 13.39
CA GLY A 235 -20.95 -25.35 12.24
C GLY A 235 -20.63 -24.46 11.02
N CYS A 236 -19.41 -23.91 10.93
CA CYS A 236 -19.02 -23.05 9.83
C CYS A 236 -18.90 -23.84 8.50
N LEU A 237 -19.69 -23.46 7.49
CA LEU A 237 -19.73 -24.13 6.18
C LEU A 237 -18.64 -23.68 5.20
N LEU A 238 -17.88 -22.62 5.53
CA LEU A 238 -16.83 -22.06 4.67
C LEU A 238 -15.53 -22.86 4.77
N SER A 239 -15.51 -24.04 4.16
CA SER A 239 -14.42 -25.02 4.25
C SER A 239 -13.29 -24.82 3.24
N THR A 240 -13.52 -24.02 2.20
CA THR A 240 -12.55 -23.81 1.12
C THR A 240 -11.62 -22.63 1.39
N SER A 241 -10.53 -22.52 0.61
CA SER A 241 -9.65 -21.35 0.56
C SER A 241 -9.61 -20.78 -0.86
N LYS A 242 -9.43 -19.47 -0.99
CA LYS A 242 -9.26 -18.78 -2.29
C LYS A 242 -8.04 -17.88 -2.28
N SER A 243 -7.41 -17.73 -3.46
CA SER A 243 -6.23 -16.88 -3.62
C SER A 243 -6.60 -15.41 -3.45
N THR A 244 -5.77 -14.69 -2.70
CA THR A 244 -5.85 -13.23 -2.51
C THR A 244 -5.90 -12.49 -3.84
N LYS A 245 -5.13 -12.93 -4.85
CA LYS A 245 -5.13 -12.33 -6.19
C LYS A 245 -6.51 -12.38 -6.83
N ILE A 246 -7.19 -13.53 -6.75
CA ILE A 246 -8.54 -13.70 -7.32
C ILE A 246 -9.54 -12.83 -6.56
N ILE A 247 -9.46 -12.82 -5.24
CA ILE A 247 -10.34 -11.99 -4.39
C ILE A 247 -10.15 -10.50 -4.73
N GLU A 248 -8.89 -10.06 -4.82
CA GLU A 248 -8.55 -8.67 -5.13
C GLU A 248 -9.01 -8.25 -6.53
N GLU A 249 -8.72 -9.05 -7.56
CA GLU A 249 -9.13 -8.74 -8.94
C GLU A 249 -10.66 -8.66 -9.08
N CYS A 250 -11.41 -9.60 -8.51
CA CYS A 250 -12.87 -9.60 -8.61
C CYS A 250 -13.51 -8.42 -7.85
N LEU A 251 -13.05 -8.17 -6.62
CA LEU A 251 -13.63 -7.10 -5.80
C LEU A 251 -13.23 -5.72 -6.30
N LEU A 252 -11.96 -5.51 -6.67
CA LEU A 252 -11.51 -4.23 -7.23
C LEU A 252 -12.15 -3.94 -8.58
N GLY A 253 -12.30 -4.96 -9.44
CA GLY A 253 -13.01 -4.80 -10.71
C GLY A 253 -14.44 -4.29 -10.49
N HIS A 254 -15.18 -4.94 -9.59
CA HIS A 254 -16.56 -4.53 -9.30
C HIS A 254 -16.66 -3.14 -8.64
N ILE A 255 -15.75 -2.83 -7.70
CA ILE A 255 -15.69 -1.49 -7.07
C ILE A 255 -15.34 -0.42 -8.11
N SER A 256 -14.43 -0.73 -9.04
CA SER A 256 -14.04 0.16 -10.14
C SER A 256 -15.21 0.42 -11.06
N ASP A 257 -15.91 -0.62 -11.52
CA ASP A 257 -17.04 -0.48 -12.44
C ASP A 257 -18.17 0.37 -11.83
N PHE A 258 -18.36 0.27 -10.51
CA PHE A 258 -19.40 1.02 -9.80
C PHE A 258 -19.01 2.49 -9.54
N ILE A 259 -17.74 2.77 -9.21
CA ILE A 259 -17.30 4.11 -8.77
C ILE A 259 -16.66 4.91 -9.92
N LEU A 260 -15.83 4.27 -10.73
CA LEU A 260 -15.02 4.89 -11.77
C LEU A 260 -15.73 4.81 -13.12
N THR A 261 -16.90 5.43 -13.20
CA THR A 261 -17.56 5.65 -14.49
C THR A 261 -16.82 6.75 -15.26
N GLN A 262 -16.87 6.69 -16.59
CA GLN A 262 -16.23 7.68 -17.48
C GLN A 262 -16.44 9.15 -17.05
N PRO A 263 -17.66 9.63 -16.76
CA PRO A 263 -17.87 11.02 -16.34
C PRO A 263 -17.23 11.35 -14.99
N VAL A 264 -17.14 10.37 -14.08
CA VAL A 264 -16.48 10.55 -12.77
C VAL A 264 -14.97 10.66 -12.94
N ILE A 265 -14.38 9.88 -13.84
CA ILE A 265 -12.94 9.93 -14.14
C ILE A 265 -12.59 11.30 -14.73
N GLU A 266 -13.35 11.78 -15.71
CA GLU A 266 -13.14 13.10 -16.32
C GLU A 266 -13.23 14.22 -15.28
N ALA A 267 -14.25 14.19 -14.42
CA ALA A 267 -14.39 15.17 -13.34
C ALA A 267 -13.24 15.12 -12.32
N LEU A 268 -12.73 13.92 -11.99
CA LEU A 268 -11.58 13.73 -11.11
C LEU A 268 -10.29 14.28 -11.73
N VAL A 269 -10.06 14.04 -13.03
CA VAL A 269 -8.89 14.56 -13.76
C VAL A 269 -8.89 16.08 -13.76
N ILE A 270 -10.03 16.70 -14.08
CA ILE A 270 -10.19 18.16 -14.04
C ILE A 270 -9.83 18.69 -12.65
N ARG A 271 -10.40 18.09 -11.59
CA ARG A 271 -10.15 18.53 -10.21
C ARG A 271 -8.72 18.30 -9.77
N ALA A 272 -8.10 17.19 -10.18
CA ALA A 272 -6.70 16.90 -9.88
C ALA A 272 -5.78 17.91 -10.56
N ASN A 273 -6.05 18.26 -11.82
CA ASN A 273 -5.27 19.27 -12.55
C ASN A 273 -5.43 20.66 -11.93
N LEU A 274 -6.64 21.06 -11.51
CA LEU A 274 -6.85 22.31 -10.76
C LEU A 274 -6.04 22.33 -9.45
N PHE A 275 -6.00 21.22 -8.72
CA PHE A 275 -5.19 21.11 -7.51
C PHE A 275 -3.69 21.20 -7.81
N LEU A 276 -3.22 20.53 -8.88
CA LEU A 276 -1.83 20.62 -9.33
C LEU A 276 -1.45 22.05 -9.71
N GLU A 277 -2.35 22.79 -10.37
CA GLU A 277 -2.16 24.21 -10.69
C GLU A 277 -2.11 25.09 -9.42
N GLU A 278 -2.99 24.85 -8.45
CA GLU A 278 -2.96 25.56 -7.16
C GLU A 278 -1.67 25.30 -6.39
N GLU A 279 -1.20 24.05 -6.32
CA GLU A 279 0.09 23.71 -5.72
C GLU A 279 1.26 24.31 -6.50
N ALA A 280 1.18 24.35 -7.84
CA ALA A 280 2.18 24.96 -8.70
C ALA A 280 2.33 26.47 -8.47
N ARG A 281 1.23 27.16 -8.12
CA ARG A 281 1.20 28.60 -7.82
C ARG A 281 1.80 28.96 -6.46
N LYS A 282 2.01 27.99 -5.56
CA LYS A 282 2.60 28.28 -4.24
C LYS A 282 4.05 28.70 -4.39
N PRO A 283 4.51 29.73 -3.65
CA PRO A 283 5.87 30.22 -3.75
C PRO A 283 6.87 29.12 -3.38
N ARG A 284 7.77 28.82 -4.30
CA ARG A 284 8.84 27.84 -4.08
C ARG A 284 9.88 28.45 -3.13
N VAL A 285 10.23 27.72 -2.08
CA VAL A 285 11.32 28.11 -1.19
C VAL A 285 12.63 27.79 -1.90
N ASP A 286 13.46 28.81 -2.13
CA ASP A 286 14.80 28.59 -2.68
C ASP A 286 15.64 27.78 -1.68
N VAL A 287 15.97 26.55 -2.09
CA VAL A 287 16.77 25.58 -1.32
C VAL A 287 18.28 25.78 -1.51
N ALA A 288 18.71 26.60 -2.48
CA ALA A 288 20.12 26.90 -2.72
C ALA A 288 20.86 27.49 -1.50
N PRO A 289 20.32 28.47 -0.75
CA PRO A 289 20.99 28.99 0.45
C PRO A 289 21.13 27.92 1.54
N LEU A 290 20.10 27.10 1.76
CA LEU A 290 20.13 26.02 2.77
C LEU A 290 21.14 24.92 2.41
N LYS A 291 21.23 24.53 1.13
CA LYS A 291 22.24 23.58 0.64
C LYS A 291 23.67 24.13 0.76
N THR A 292 23.84 25.44 0.63
CA THR A 292 25.15 26.10 0.81
C THR A 292 25.58 26.09 2.27
N GLU A 293 24.67 26.37 3.19
CA GLU A 293 24.93 26.28 4.63
C GLU A 293 25.20 24.83 5.07
N GLU A 294 24.52 23.83 4.49
CA GLU A 294 24.82 22.40 4.76
C GLU A 294 26.25 22.06 4.36
N LYS A 295 26.71 22.51 3.18
CA LYS A 295 28.09 22.29 2.73
C LYS A 295 29.11 22.94 3.66
N LYS A 296 28.86 24.17 4.13
CA LYS A 296 29.75 24.88 5.07
C LYS A 296 29.84 24.15 6.42
N LEU A 297 28.70 23.75 6.99
CA LEU A 297 28.63 23.01 8.25
C LEU A 297 29.30 21.63 8.13
N ALA A 298 29.05 20.89 7.05
CA ALA A 298 29.69 19.60 6.79
C ALA A 298 31.22 19.72 6.66
N ALA A 299 31.71 20.75 5.96
CA ALA A 299 33.14 21.02 5.86
C ALA A 299 33.77 21.35 7.22
N ARG A 300 33.05 22.10 8.06
CA ARG A 300 33.48 22.45 9.43
C ARG A 300 33.57 21.22 10.33
N VAL A 301 32.59 20.32 10.26
CA VAL A 301 32.63 19.02 10.95
C VAL A 301 33.83 18.20 10.49
N LYS A 302 34.06 18.10 9.17
CA LYS A 302 35.20 17.35 8.61
C LYS A 302 36.56 17.90 9.09
N LYS A 303 36.70 19.22 9.15
CA LYS A 303 37.92 19.88 9.68
C LYS A 303 38.14 19.58 11.16
N LEU A 304 37.08 19.58 11.96
CA LEU A 304 37.18 19.28 13.40
C LEU A 304 37.51 17.80 13.65
N VAL A 305 36.92 16.88 12.88
CA VAL A 305 37.25 15.45 12.98
C VAL A 305 38.73 15.19 12.63
N ALA A 306 39.23 15.79 11.53
CA ALA A 306 40.64 15.65 11.15
C ALA A 306 41.60 16.26 12.18
N ARG A 307 41.16 17.26 12.96
CA ARG A 307 41.96 17.84 14.04
C ARG A 307 42.00 16.92 15.27
N VAL A 308 40.88 16.26 15.59
CA VAL A 308 40.81 15.26 16.68
C VAL A 308 41.69 14.05 16.39
N GLU A 309 41.77 13.59 15.15
CA GLU A 309 42.62 12.45 14.77
C GLU A 309 44.12 12.69 15.00
N ASN A 310 44.56 13.95 15.09
CA ASN A 310 45.96 14.34 15.25
C ASN A 310 46.29 14.95 16.62
N GLU A 311 45.34 14.95 17.58
CA GLU A 311 45.50 15.60 18.89
C GLU A 311 45.78 14.57 20.00
N PRO A 312 46.89 14.67 20.74
CA PRO A 312 47.26 13.71 21.79
C PRO A 312 46.64 14.00 23.18
N ASP A 313 46.03 15.16 23.38
CA ASP A 313 45.44 15.56 24.66
C ASP A 313 43.97 15.10 24.80
N GLU A 314 43.72 14.26 25.81
CA GLU A 314 42.43 13.62 26.07
C GLU A 314 41.35 14.63 26.54
N SER A 315 41.74 15.72 27.21
CA SER A 315 40.80 16.77 27.64
C SER A 315 40.31 17.64 26.48
N LEU A 316 41.19 17.92 25.51
CA LEU A 316 40.85 18.63 24.29
C LEU A 316 39.96 17.76 23.37
N CYS A 317 40.19 16.44 23.35
CA CYS A 317 39.34 15.48 22.65
C CYS A 317 37.87 15.53 23.09
N ASP A 318 37.60 15.63 24.40
CA ASP A 318 36.23 15.75 24.94
C ASP A 318 35.54 17.07 24.54
N GLY A 319 36.30 18.18 24.52
CA GLY A 319 35.83 19.48 24.04
C GLY A 319 35.46 19.44 22.55
N TYR A 320 36.29 18.81 21.73
CA TYR A 320 36.00 18.60 20.30
C TYR A 320 34.82 17.63 20.09
N HIS A 321 34.70 16.57 20.88
CA HIS A 321 33.59 15.62 20.79
C HIS A 321 32.23 16.32 21.04
N THR A 322 32.17 17.16 22.07
CA THR A 322 30.97 17.96 22.39
C THR A 322 30.61 18.89 21.24
N ARG A 323 31.61 19.59 20.67
CA ARG A 323 31.39 20.52 19.56
C ARG A 323 31.00 19.84 18.25
N ILE A 324 31.57 18.67 17.96
CA ILE A 324 31.20 17.85 16.80
C ILE A 324 29.76 17.39 16.93
N LYS A 325 29.33 16.97 18.12
CA LYS A 325 27.95 16.54 18.39
C LYS A 325 26.93 17.67 18.16
N GLU A 326 27.22 18.89 18.63
CA GLU A 326 26.39 20.07 18.37
C GLU A 326 26.26 20.34 16.86
N LEU A 327 27.39 20.40 16.14
CA LEU A 327 27.38 20.64 14.70
C LEU A 327 26.68 19.52 13.93
N GLN A 328 26.78 18.26 14.37
CA GLN A 328 26.02 17.14 13.80
C GLN A 328 24.51 17.27 14.03
N THR A 329 24.08 17.79 15.19
CA THR A 329 22.66 18.07 15.44
C THR A 329 22.13 19.19 14.55
N GLU A 330 22.88 20.28 14.38
CA GLU A 330 22.55 21.37 13.46
C GLU A 330 22.47 20.88 12.01
N LEU A 331 23.43 20.05 11.57
CA LEU A 331 23.46 19.48 10.23
C LEU A 331 22.25 18.56 9.97
N ASN A 332 21.86 17.73 10.94
CA ASN A 332 20.69 16.87 10.82
C ASN A 332 19.38 17.67 10.74
N GLU A 333 19.28 18.77 11.50
CA GLU A 333 18.14 19.68 11.45
C GLU A 333 18.07 20.42 10.10
N LEU A 334 19.20 20.91 9.60
CA LEU A 334 19.26 21.57 8.30
C LEU A 334 18.94 20.60 7.15
N ARG A 335 19.43 19.35 7.20
CA ARG A 335 19.05 18.29 6.26
C ARG A 335 17.56 17.98 6.29
N ARG A 336 16.92 18.04 7.46
CA ARG A 336 15.47 17.86 7.60
C ARG A 336 14.73 19.01 6.92
N GLN A 337 15.16 20.25 7.15
CA GLN A 337 14.60 21.44 6.50
C GLN A 337 14.77 21.42 4.98
N ILE A 338 15.94 21.01 4.48
CA ILE A 338 16.18 20.83 3.04
C ILE A 338 15.25 19.77 2.46
N ARG A 339 15.06 18.62 3.12
CA ARG A 339 14.13 17.59 2.62
C ARG A 339 12.67 18.06 2.62
N GLU A 340 12.27 18.79 3.65
CA GLU A 340 10.92 19.37 3.72
C GLU A 340 10.74 20.42 2.60
N ALA A 341 11.73 21.30 2.39
CA ALA A 341 11.71 22.33 1.35
C ALA A 341 11.81 21.75 -0.07
N ASP A 342 12.69 20.77 -0.32
CA ASP A 342 12.81 20.06 -1.61
C ASP A 342 11.48 19.37 -1.96
N ARG A 343 10.78 18.77 -0.98
CA ARG A 343 9.45 18.18 -1.21
C ARG A 343 8.41 19.22 -1.63
N HIS A 344 8.52 20.44 -1.13
CA HIS A 344 7.64 21.56 -1.48
C HIS A 344 8.09 22.32 -2.74
N SER A 345 9.31 22.09 -3.23
CA SER A 345 9.90 22.76 -4.39
C SER A 345 10.08 21.84 -5.60
N GLN A 346 9.63 20.57 -5.53
CA GLN A 346 9.58 19.70 -6.71
C GLN A 346 8.69 20.33 -7.78
N GLU A 347 9.14 20.24 -9.02
CA GLU A 347 8.38 20.72 -10.15
C GLU A 347 7.07 19.92 -10.22
N PRO A 348 5.91 20.60 -10.31
CA PRO A 348 4.63 19.91 -10.37
C PRO A 348 4.64 19.01 -11.62
N PRO A 349 4.12 17.77 -11.50
CA PRO A 349 4.02 16.88 -12.65
C PRO A 349 3.18 17.51 -13.75
N GLU A 350 3.42 17.10 -14.99
CA GLU A 350 2.59 17.49 -16.14
C GLU A 350 1.10 17.24 -15.85
N PRO A 351 0.18 18.05 -16.42
CA PRO A 351 -1.24 17.82 -16.31
C PRO A 351 -1.60 16.38 -16.65
N LEU A 352 -2.48 15.80 -15.84
CA LEU A 352 -2.96 14.45 -16.03
C LEU A 352 -3.92 14.43 -17.22
N ASP A 353 -3.70 13.48 -18.11
CA ASP A 353 -4.58 13.16 -19.23
C ASP A 353 -5.48 11.96 -18.91
N VAL A 354 -6.69 11.95 -19.45
CA VAL A 354 -7.70 10.90 -19.22
C VAL A 354 -7.17 9.54 -19.68
N ASP A 355 -6.52 9.47 -20.84
CA ASP A 355 -5.97 8.23 -21.39
C ASP A 355 -4.82 7.68 -20.53
N ARG A 356 -3.98 8.58 -19.98
CA ARG A 356 -2.93 8.21 -19.01
C ARG A 356 -3.54 7.65 -17.72
N VAL A 357 -4.60 8.27 -17.20
CA VAL A 357 -5.28 7.80 -15.98
C VAL A 357 -5.95 6.44 -16.20
N LEU A 358 -6.61 6.23 -17.34
CA LEU A 358 -7.18 4.93 -17.70
C LEU A 358 -6.11 3.84 -17.79
N THR A 359 -4.92 4.17 -18.28
CA THR A 359 -3.78 3.24 -18.30
C THR A 359 -3.33 2.86 -16.88
N TYR A 360 -3.26 3.83 -15.95
CA TYR A 360 -2.93 3.54 -14.55
C TYR A 360 -4.01 2.73 -13.82
N LEU A 361 -5.28 2.97 -14.15
CA LEU A 361 -6.41 2.25 -13.59
C LEU A 361 -6.51 0.81 -14.11
N ALA A 362 -5.95 0.52 -15.30
CA ALA A 362 -5.92 -0.84 -15.86
C ALA A 362 -5.21 -1.85 -14.93
N ASP A 363 -4.15 -1.40 -14.23
CA ASP A 363 -3.42 -2.19 -13.23
C ASP A 363 -3.61 -1.63 -11.80
N MET A 364 -4.84 -1.24 -11.45
CA MET A 364 -5.22 -0.71 -10.13
C MET A 364 -4.71 -1.56 -8.97
N ARG A 365 -4.70 -2.89 -9.13
CA ARG A 365 -4.18 -3.81 -8.12
C ARG A 365 -2.71 -3.54 -7.79
N GLU A 366 -1.87 -3.27 -8.78
CA GLU A 366 -0.45 -2.99 -8.56
C GLU A 366 -0.26 -1.62 -7.92
N LEU A 367 -1.00 -0.61 -8.39
CA LEU A 367 -1.00 0.74 -7.84
C LEU A 367 -1.36 0.75 -6.34
N LEU A 368 -2.46 0.12 -5.96
CA LEU A 368 -2.90 0.06 -4.56
C LEU A 368 -1.97 -0.77 -3.67
N ASN A 369 -1.18 -1.68 -4.24
CA ASN A 369 -0.21 -2.47 -3.48
C ASN A 369 1.08 -1.69 -3.14
N GLN A 370 1.30 -0.49 -3.71
CA GLN A 370 2.43 0.37 -3.31
C GLN A 370 2.29 0.89 -1.87
N ASP A 371 1.06 1.17 -1.43
CA ASP A 371 0.73 1.47 -0.02
C ASP A 371 -0.48 0.64 0.43
N THR A 372 -0.22 -0.64 0.76
CA THR A 372 -1.27 -1.58 1.18
C THR A 372 -2.00 -1.15 2.45
N ALA A 373 -1.33 -0.39 3.34
CA ALA A 373 -1.92 0.00 4.61
C ALA A 373 -3.00 1.07 4.41
N MET A 374 -2.67 2.12 3.64
CA MET A 374 -3.59 3.18 3.29
C MET A 374 -4.72 2.66 2.39
N ALA A 375 -4.39 1.87 1.36
CA ALA A 375 -5.39 1.31 0.45
C ALA A 375 -6.41 0.42 1.18
N ALA A 376 -5.94 -0.45 2.08
CA ALA A 376 -6.84 -1.31 2.85
C ALA A 376 -7.73 -0.52 3.83
N GLU A 377 -7.26 0.61 4.38
CA GLU A 377 -8.09 1.49 5.21
C GLU A 377 -9.17 2.17 4.37
N ALA A 378 -8.82 2.74 3.21
CA ALA A 378 -9.78 3.35 2.29
C ALA A 378 -10.84 2.35 1.83
N ILE A 379 -10.44 1.13 1.42
CA ILE A 379 -11.36 0.06 1.01
C ILE A 379 -12.29 -0.32 2.17
N ARG A 380 -11.78 -0.43 3.40
CA ARG A 380 -12.62 -0.71 4.59
C ARG A 380 -13.61 0.40 4.87
N THR A 381 -13.23 1.68 4.74
CA THR A 381 -14.17 2.78 4.92
C THR A 381 -15.27 2.73 3.86
N LEU A 382 -14.91 2.45 2.62
CA LEU A 382 -15.83 2.42 1.48
C LEU A 382 -16.81 1.23 1.52
N THR A 383 -16.33 0.02 1.82
CA THR A 383 -17.11 -1.23 1.74
C THR A 383 -17.59 -1.74 3.11
N GLY A 384 -16.89 -1.37 4.18
CA GLY A 384 -16.91 -2.00 5.51
C GLY A 384 -16.73 -3.53 5.47
N PRO A 385 -17.23 -4.29 6.47
CA PRO A 385 -17.10 -5.74 6.46
C PRO A 385 -17.75 -6.37 5.23
N ILE A 386 -16.93 -7.07 4.44
CA ILE A 386 -17.36 -7.88 3.31
C ILE A 386 -17.62 -9.30 3.83
N GLN A 387 -18.84 -9.79 3.66
CA GLN A 387 -19.25 -11.12 4.11
C GLN A 387 -19.06 -12.13 2.98
N ILE A 388 -18.32 -13.21 3.25
CA ILE A 388 -18.07 -14.27 2.28
C ILE A 388 -18.92 -15.49 2.63
N ARG A 389 -19.74 -15.93 1.67
CA ARG A 389 -20.46 -17.21 1.70
C ARG A 389 -19.94 -18.16 0.61
N GLN A 390 -20.12 -19.45 0.81
CA GLN A 390 -19.70 -20.48 -0.13
C GLN A 390 -20.94 -21.14 -0.75
N GLU A 391 -20.90 -21.34 -2.06
CA GLU A 391 -21.98 -22.03 -2.78
C GLU A 391 -21.43 -23.19 -3.61
N LYS A 392 -22.11 -24.33 -3.52
CA LYS A 392 -21.77 -25.53 -4.30
C LYS A 392 -22.34 -25.37 -5.71
N ILE A 393 -21.48 -25.47 -6.72
CA ILE A 393 -21.92 -25.49 -8.11
C ILE A 393 -22.38 -26.92 -8.43
N HIS A 394 -23.61 -27.08 -8.91
CA HIS A 394 -24.11 -28.39 -9.37
C HIS A 394 -23.20 -28.97 -10.47
N GLY A 395 -22.76 -30.21 -10.28
CA GLY A 395 -21.87 -30.91 -11.22
C GLY A 395 -20.37 -30.60 -11.11
N ALA A 396 -19.95 -29.68 -10.23
CA ALA A 396 -18.53 -29.38 -10.04
C ALA A 396 -18.04 -29.73 -8.64
N ARG A 397 -16.82 -30.29 -8.54
CA ARG A 397 -16.16 -30.57 -7.25
C ARG A 397 -15.74 -29.29 -6.50
N ARG A 398 -15.77 -28.13 -7.17
CA ARG A 398 -15.35 -26.82 -6.62
C ARG A 398 -16.55 -26.00 -6.19
N CYS A 399 -16.36 -25.22 -5.14
CA CYS A 399 -17.35 -24.26 -4.67
C CYS A 399 -16.98 -22.84 -5.11
N ARG A 400 -17.99 -22.01 -5.38
CA ARG A 400 -17.83 -20.57 -5.61
C ARG A 400 -17.92 -19.80 -4.31
N TRP A 401 -17.19 -18.70 -4.22
CA TRP A 401 -17.34 -17.74 -3.13
C TRP A 401 -18.22 -16.60 -3.61
N ILE A 402 -19.10 -16.13 -2.75
CA ILE A 402 -19.91 -14.93 -3.00
C ILE A 402 -19.58 -13.94 -1.89
N ALA A 403 -19.14 -12.75 -2.28
CA ALA A 403 -18.94 -11.63 -1.40
C ALA A 403 -20.19 -10.76 -1.38
N SER A 404 -20.69 -10.45 -0.18
CA SER A 404 -21.78 -9.51 0.02
C SER A 404 -21.26 -8.34 0.85
N PHE A 405 -21.51 -7.11 0.39
CA PHE A 405 -21.13 -5.89 1.10
C PHE A 405 -22.02 -4.72 0.72
N LYS A 406 -21.84 -3.60 1.41
CA LYS A 406 -22.60 -2.36 1.19
C LYS A 406 -21.61 -1.24 0.88
N LEU A 407 -21.76 -0.62 -0.29
CA LEU A 407 -20.95 0.52 -0.67
C LEU A 407 -21.50 1.78 -0.02
N ASN A 408 -20.62 2.54 0.64
CA ASN A 408 -21.00 3.78 1.30
C ASN A 408 -19.97 4.87 1.01
N ILE A 409 -20.18 5.56 -0.11
CA ILE A 409 -19.35 6.67 -0.57
C ILE A 409 -19.46 7.85 0.42
N LEU A 410 -20.64 8.05 1.01
CA LEU A 410 -20.91 9.14 1.95
C LEU A 410 -20.06 9.03 3.23
N CYS A 411 -19.88 7.84 3.78
CA CYS A 411 -19.01 7.63 4.94
C CYS A 411 -17.54 7.95 4.65
N LEU A 412 -17.06 7.68 3.43
CA LEU A 412 -15.71 8.06 3.01
C LEU A 412 -15.58 9.59 2.97
N LEU A 413 -16.56 10.27 2.38
CA LEU A 413 -16.60 11.74 2.32
C LEU A 413 -16.67 12.37 3.72
N GLN A 414 -17.49 11.83 4.62
CA GLN A 414 -17.59 12.29 6.01
C GLN A 414 -16.25 12.13 6.78
N GLN A 415 -15.51 11.04 6.57
CA GLN A 415 -14.20 10.86 7.18
C GLN A 415 -13.18 11.87 6.66
N LEU A 416 -13.13 12.04 5.33
CA LEU A 416 -12.23 13.01 4.70
C LEU A 416 -12.56 14.44 5.13
N ALA A 417 -13.85 14.77 5.30
CA ALA A 417 -14.29 16.06 5.77
C ALA A 417 -13.92 16.32 7.24
N LYS A 418 -14.10 15.32 8.12
CA LYS A 418 -13.71 15.40 9.54
C LYS A 418 -12.20 15.49 9.75
N ASP A 419 -11.41 14.80 8.92
CA ASP A 419 -9.95 14.85 9.04
C ASP A 419 -9.37 16.18 8.52
N ARG A 420 -10.11 16.92 7.69
CA ARG A 420 -9.70 18.22 7.12
C ARG A 420 -10.43 19.43 7.69
N ASP A 421 -11.31 19.24 8.68
CA ASP A 421 -12.06 20.31 9.38
C ASP A 421 -12.93 21.18 8.45
N TYR A 422 -13.56 20.56 7.44
CA TYR A 422 -14.47 21.28 6.54
C TYR A 422 -15.81 21.61 7.21
N ALA A 423 -16.36 22.81 6.96
CA ALA A 423 -17.60 23.30 7.56
C ALA A 423 -18.82 22.43 7.20
N GLU A 424 -18.77 21.77 6.04
CA GLU A 424 -19.83 20.90 5.53
C GLU A 424 -19.84 19.50 6.19
N ALA A 425 -18.90 19.21 7.10
CA ALA A 425 -18.84 17.93 7.80
C ALA A 425 -20.12 17.62 8.59
N ASP A 426 -20.76 18.65 9.15
CA ASP A 426 -22.02 18.52 9.89
C ASP A 426 -23.22 18.28 8.95
N VAL A 427 -23.20 18.90 7.76
CA VAL A 427 -24.23 18.69 6.71
C VAL A 427 -24.10 17.28 6.13
N LEU A 428 -22.89 16.84 5.80
CA LEU A 428 -22.63 15.48 5.32
C LEU A 428 -23.03 14.42 6.35
N ALA A 429 -22.90 14.70 7.65
CA ALA A 429 -23.33 13.81 8.73
C ALA A 429 -24.86 13.68 8.86
N SER A 430 -25.63 14.64 8.32
CA SER A 430 -27.10 14.65 8.35
C SER A 430 -27.77 13.89 7.20
N ILE A 431 -27.02 13.58 6.13
CA ILE A 431 -27.53 12.83 4.97
C ILE A 431 -27.59 11.33 5.33
N PRO A 432 -28.74 10.67 5.16
CA PRO A 432 -28.85 9.23 5.37
C PRO A 432 -28.04 8.48 4.32
N ALA A 433 -27.24 7.50 4.76
CA ALA A 433 -26.50 6.65 3.85
C ALA A 433 -27.44 5.70 3.09
N VAL A 434 -27.44 5.78 1.76
CA VAL A 434 -28.08 4.77 0.90
C VAL A 434 -27.16 3.56 0.85
N GLU A 435 -27.59 2.45 1.46
CA GLU A 435 -26.81 1.22 1.56
C GLU A 435 -27.39 0.13 0.66
N GLU A 436 -27.07 0.17 -0.63
CA GLU A 436 -27.44 -0.93 -1.53
C GLU A 436 -26.54 -2.15 -1.30
N PRO A 437 -27.11 -3.35 -1.06
CA PRO A 437 -26.34 -4.57 -0.92
C PRO A 437 -25.83 -5.02 -2.29
N VAL A 438 -24.52 -5.15 -2.38
CA VAL A 438 -23.81 -5.61 -3.56
C VAL A 438 -23.37 -7.06 -3.35
N GLU A 439 -23.72 -7.95 -4.27
CA GLU A 439 -23.22 -9.32 -4.31
C GLU A 439 -22.24 -9.52 -5.48
N VAL A 440 -21.02 -9.96 -5.17
CA VAL A 440 -19.95 -10.23 -6.15
C VAL A 440 -19.55 -11.69 -6.08
N VAL A 441 -19.60 -12.38 -7.22
CA VAL A 441 -19.10 -13.76 -7.33
C VAL A 441 -17.57 -13.74 -7.44
N ILE A 442 -16.90 -14.32 -6.44
CA ILE A 442 -15.46 -14.52 -6.44
C ILE A 442 -15.17 -15.89 -7.06
N ASP A 443 -15.03 -15.89 -8.38
CA ASP A 443 -14.50 -17.03 -9.11
C ASP A 443 -13.39 -16.61 -10.08
N ARG A 444 -12.50 -17.56 -10.39
CA ARG A 444 -11.47 -17.30 -11.40
C ARG A 444 -12.15 -17.31 -12.76
N VAL A 445 -12.47 -16.14 -13.30
CA VAL A 445 -12.94 -16.02 -14.69
C VAL A 445 -11.84 -16.60 -15.60
N PRO A 446 -12.08 -17.73 -16.28
CA PRO A 446 -11.08 -18.34 -17.14
C PRO A 446 -10.62 -17.38 -18.24
N LYS A 447 -9.39 -17.56 -18.74
CA LYS A 447 -8.83 -16.68 -19.80
C LYS A 447 -9.76 -16.60 -21.02
N TYR A 448 -10.39 -17.71 -21.40
CA TYR A 448 -11.31 -17.76 -22.54
C TYR A 448 -12.56 -16.91 -22.32
N GLU A 449 -13.13 -16.91 -21.11
CA GLU A 449 -14.37 -16.19 -20.78
C GLU A 449 -14.13 -14.67 -20.73
N ARG A 450 -12.95 -14.24 -20.27
CA ARG A 450 -12.55 -12.81 -20.32
C ARG A 450 -12.32 -12.30 -21.74
N LEU A 451 -11.78 -13.14 -22.63
CA LEU A 451 -11.46 -12.75 -24.00
C LEU A 451 -12.67 -12.86 -24.96
N ALA A 452 -13.69 -13.61 -24.58
CA ALA A 452 -14.86 -13.87 -25.43
C ALA A 452 -15.58 -12.60 -25.92
N PRO A 453 -15.89 -11.60 -25.07
CA PRO A 453 -16.55 -10.37 -25.53
C PRO A 453 -15.68 -9.58 -26.52
N LEU A 454 -14.38 -9.50 -26.24
CA LEU A 454 -13.42 -8.79 -27.08
C LEU A 454 -13.27 -9.47 -28.44
N PHE A 455 -13.16 -10.80 -28.47
CA PHE A 455 -13.01 -11.56 -29.70
C PHE A 455 -14.28 -11.50 -30.54
N LYS A 456 -15.44 -11.52 -29.89
CA LYS A 456 -16.73 -11.32 -30.55
C LYS A 456 -16.80 -9.95 -31.22
N ARG A 457 -16.46 -8.86 -30.51
CA ARG A 457 -16.39 -7.51 -31.10
C ARG A 457 -15.43 -7.45 -32.29
N GLN A 458 -14.22 -8.01 -32.16
CA GLN A 458 -13.26 -8.02 -33.27
C GLN A 458 -13.79 -8.78 -34.49
N ARG A 459 -14.48 -9.91 -34.27
CA ARG A 459 -15.09 -10.69 -35.35
C ARG A 459 -16.30 -9.98 -35.97
N ASP A 460 -17.14 -9.34 -35.15
CA ASP A 460 -18.31 -8.58 -35.60
C ASP A 460 -17.88 -7.36 -36.43
N ASN A 461 -16.70 -6.79 -36.14
CA ASN A 461 -16.06 -5.76 -36.96
C ASN A 461 -15.48 -6.30 -38.28
N GLY A 462 -15.42 -7.63 -38.49
CA GLY A 462 -14.92 -8.27 -39.70
C GLY A 462 -13.58 -9.00 -39.57
N ALA A 463 -12.97 -9.04 -38.38
CA ALA A 463 -11.67 -9.67 -38.21
C ALA A 463 -11.74 -11.21 -38.35
N SER A 464 -10.80 -11.78 -39.10
CA SER A 464 -10.69 -13.24 -39.22
C SER A 464 -10.23 -13.88 -37.90
N ILE A 465 -10.62 -15.14 -37.66
CA ILE A 465 -10.17 -15.93 -36.49
C ILE A 465 -8.64 -15.97 -36.41
N GLN A 466 -7.95 -15.99 -37.56
CA GLN A 466 -6.49 -16.05 -37.61
C GLN A 466 -5.86 -14.70 -37.21
N THR A 467 -6.45 -13.58 -37.63
CA THR A 467 -6.03 -12.23 -37.22
C THR A 467 -6.17 -12.04 -35.72
N ILE A 468 -7.32 -12.45 -35.15
CA ILE A 468 -7.58 -12.40 -33.70
C ILE A 468 -6.57 -13.29 -32.95
N ALA A 469 -6.34 -14.51 -33.43
CA ALA A 469 -5.38 -15.44 -32.82
C ALA A 469 -3.96 -14.85 -32.78
N HIS A 470 -3.51 -14.24 -33.89
CA HIS A 470 -2.19 -13.61 -33.98
C HIS A 470 -2.07 -12.39 -33.07
N ALA A 471 -3.08 -11.51 -33.05
CA ALA A 471 -3.08 -10.29 -32.22
C ALA A 471 -2.93 -10.57 -30.71
N HIS A 472 -3.46 -11.72 -30.25
CA HIS A 472 -3.47 -12.13 -28.84
C HIS A 472 -2.45 -13.24 -28.52
N GLY A 473 -1.64 -13.68 -29.49
CA GLY A 473 -0.64 -14.75 -29.32
C GLY A 473 -1.25 -16.10 -28.91
N LEU A 474 -2.43 -16.43 -29.42
CA LEU A 474 -3.15 -17.66 -29.13
C LEU A 474 -3.17 -18.61 -30.32
N SER A 475 -3.44 -19.90 -30.09
CA SER A 475 -3.67 -20.82 -31.20
C SER A 475 -5.02 -20.52 -31.88
N ARG A 476 -5.09 -20.76 -33.20
CA ARG A 476 -6.33 -20.64 -33.98
C ARG A 476 -7.47 -21.46 -33.37
N GLU A 477 -7.17 -22.67 -32.94
CA GLU A 477 -8.14 -23.59 -32.34
C GLU A 477 -8.67 -23.09 -30.99
N TYR A 478 -7.78 -22.57 -30.13
CA TYR A 478 -8.20 -21.98 -28.85
C TYR A 478 -9.06 -20.72 -29.07
N THR A 479 -8.69 -19.90 -30.06
CA THR A 479 -9.43 -18.68 -30.45
C THR A 479 -10.81 -19.01 -31.02
N ARG A 480 -10.93 -20.05 -31.84
CA ARG A 480 -12.21 -20.57 -32.35
C ARG A 480 -13.13 -20.99 -31.20
N GLN A 481 -12.61 -21.74 -30.24
CA GLN A 481 -13.39 -22.20 -29.09
C GLN A 481 -13.82 -21.05 -28.15
N ILE A 482 -13.02 -19.98 -28.06
CA ILE A 482 -13.42 -18.73 -27.36
C ILE A 482 -14.61 -18.08 -28.06
N LEU A 483 -14.57 -17.98 -29.39
CA LEU A 483 -15.65 -17.40 -30.19
C LEU A 483 -16.92 -18.27 -30.14
N GLU A 484 -16.79 -19.59 -30.18
CA GLU A 484 -17.92 -20.51 -30.01
C GLU A 484 -18.56 -20.38 -28.63
N PHE A 485 -17.76 -20.17 -27.59
CA PHE A 485 -18.29 -19.83 -26.26
C PHE A 485 -18.99 -18.47 -26.27
N ALA A 486 -18.46 -17.47 -26.97
CA ALA A 486 -19.07 -16.13 -27.09
C ALA A 486 -20.42 -16.13 -27.84
N ASP A 487 -20.64 -17.11 -28.72
CA ASP A 487 -21.88 -17.28 -29.47
C ASP A 487 -22.90 -18.18 -28.77
N SER A 488 -22.44 -19.34 -28.31
CA SER A 488 -23.32 -20.38 -27.80
C SER A 488 -23.52 -20.34 -26.28
N GLY A 489 -22.66 -19.62 -25.55
CA GLY A 489 -22.59 -19.66 -24.09
C GLY A 489 -22.14 -21.01 -23.50
N LYS A 490 -21.94 -22.04 -24.34
CA LYS A 490 -21.53 -23.37 -23.88
C LYS A 490 -20.03 -23.39 -23.61
N ARG A 491 -19.67 -23.77 -22.37
CA ARG A 491 -18.27 -23.84 -21.94
C ARG A 491 -17.51 -24.90 -22.74
N PRO A 492 -16.32 -24.57 -23.30
CA PRO A 492 -15.52 -25.56 -24.02
C PRO A 492 -15.12 -26.70 -23.09
N ASN A 493 -15.33 -27.94 -23.53
CA ASN A 493 -14.83 -29.10 -22.82
C ASN A 493 -13.37 -29.33 -23.24
N TRP A 494 -12.45 -28.76 -22.46
CA TRP A 494 -11.04 -29.11 -22.51
C TRP A 494 -10.91 -30.52 -21.93
N GLY A 495 -11.15 -31.55 -22.75
CA GLY A 495 -11.03 -32.95 -22.34
C GLY A 495 -9.75 -33.14 -21.53
N SER A 496 -9.75 -34.01 -20.52
CA SER A 496 -8.56 -34.29 -19.72
C SER A 496 -7.54 -35.03 -20.58
N VAL A 497 -6.88 -34.32 -21.47
CA VAL A 497 -5.72 -34.81 -22.18
C VAL A 497 -4.67 -34.97 -21.09
N ARG A 498 -4.48 -36.22 -20.63
CA ARG A 498 -3.23 -36.61 -19.96
C ARG A 498 -2.15 -36.02 -20.85
N ARG A 499 -1.39 -35.06 -20.32
CA ARG A 499 -0.15 -34.62 -20.95
C ARG A 499 0.72 -35.87 -21.04
N ARG A 500 0.58 -36.64 -22.13
CA ARG A 500 1.67 -37.49 -22.60
C ARG A 500 2.80 -36.49 -22.75
N GLY A 501 3.87 -36.68 -21.99
CA GLY A 501 5.09 -35.90 -22.11
C GLY A 501 5.71 -36.19 -23.47
N THR A 502 5.08 -35.74 -24.54
CA THR A 502 5.79 -35.49 -25.79
C THR A 502 6.66 -34.29 -25.47
N GLY A 503 7.97 -34.51 -25.52
CA GLY A 503 9.02 -33.59 -25.13
C GLY A 503 8.80 -32.19 -25.69
N LEU A 504 9.53 -31.22 -25.11
CA LEU A 504 9.65 -29.84 -25.62
C LEU A 504 9.53 -29.86 -27.15
N GLY A 505 8.35 -29.53 -27.66
CA GLY A 505 8.14 -29.42 -29.09
C GLY A 505 9.21 -28.46 -29.59
N LYS A 506 9.83 -28.78 -30.74
CA LYS A 506 10.87 -27.92 -31.32
C LYS A 506 10.40 -26.46 -31.21
N PRO A 507 11.25 -25.56 -30.65
CA PRO A 507 10.87 -24.15 -30.49
C PRO A 507 10.34 -23.64 -31.82
N ALA A 508 9.24 -22.88 -31.76
CA ALA A 508 8.65 -22.39 -32.99
C ALA A 508 9.68 -21.49 -33.69
N ILE A 509 9.91 -21.70 -34.98
CA ILE A 509 11.00 -21.06 -35.73
C ILE A 509 10.73 -19.57 -35.97
N TYR A 510 9.45 -19.14 -35.99
CA TYR A 510 9.04 -17.79 -36.38
C TYR A 510 9.59 -16.62 -35.53
N PRO A 511 9.86 -16.74 -34.20
CA PRO A 511 10.52 -15.68 -33.43
C PRO A 511 11.99 -15.51 -33.79
N GLU A 512 12.69 -16.58 -34.18
CA GLU A 512 14.12 -16.55 -34.53
C GLU A 512 14.35 -15.86 -35.89
N ILE A 513 13.42 -16.06 -36.83
CA ILE A 513 13.48 -15.47 -38.18
C ILE A 513 12.76 -14.13 -38.29
N ALA A 514 12.20 -13.60 -37.21
CA ALA A 514 11.30 -12.43 -37.24
C ALA A 514 11.97 -11.18 -37.82
N ASP A 515 13.17 -10.85 -37.34
CA ASP A 515 13.93 -9.66 -37.80
C ASP A 515 14.37 -9.81 -39.25
N GLU A 516 14.80 -11.01 -39.64
CA GLU A 516 15.23 -11.31 -41.00
C GLU A 516 14.06 -11.22 -41.99
N VAL A 517 12.88 -11.71 -41.62
CA VAL A 517 11.67 -11.59 -42.44
C VAL A 517 11.25 -10.12 -42.61
N VAL A 518 11.36 -9.29 -41.56
CA VAL A 518 11.07 -7.85 -41.67
C VAL A 518 12.06 -7.17 -42.62
N TYR A 519 13.35 -7.45 -42.49
CA TYR A 519 14.38 -6.92 -43.39
C TYR A 519 14.10 -7.30 -44.85
N LEU A 520 13.84 -8.57 -45.13
CA LEU A 520 13.57 -9.03 -46.50
C LEU A 520 12.27 -8.44 -47.07
N ARG A 521 11.28 -8.19 -46.21
CA ARG A 521 9.98 -7.64 -46.62
C ARG A 521 10.00 -6.13 -46.81
N GLU A 522 10.60 -5.38 -45.89
CA GLU A 522 10.56 -3.92 -45.87
C GLU A 522 11.70 -3.29 -46.65
N GLU A 523 12.93 -3.79 -46.51
CA GLU A 523 14.12 -3.26 -47.19
C GLU A 523 14.29 -3.86 -48.58
N LYS A 524 14.26 -5.19 -48.70
CA LYS A 524 14.46 -5.88 -50.00
C LYS A 524 13.19 -5.98 -50.84
N LYS A 525 12.03 -5.58 -50.30
CA LYS A 525 10.70 -5.64 -50.95
C LYS A 525 10.34 -7.02 -51.51
N MET A 526 10.77 -8.11 -50.86
CA MET A 526 10.48 -9.48 -51.33
C MET A 526 9.04 -9.92 -51.01
N SER A 527 8.50 -10.85 -51.82
CA SER A 527 7.22 -11.51 -51.52
C SER A 527 7.37 -12.54 -50.39
N PHE A 528 6.30 -12.79 -49.63
CA PHE A 528 6.34 -13.78 -48.55
C PHE A 528 6.67 -15.20 -49.06
N VAL A 529 6.24 -15.55 -50.27
CA VAL A 529 6.61 -16.80 -50.94
C VAL A 529 8.13 -16.91 -51.15
N LYS A 530 8.78 -15.87 -51.71
CA LYS A 530 10.23 -15.85 -51.90
C LYS A 530 11.00 -15.85 -50.57
N ILE A 531 10.47 -15.13 -49.57
CA ILE A 531 11.04 -15.11 -48.23
C ILE A 531 10.97 -16.51 -47.59
N ALA A 532 9.83 -17.19 -47.73
CA ALA A 532 9.60 -18.53 -47.23
C ALA A 532 10.54 -19.56 -47.89
N GLU A 533 10.69 -19.51 -49.21
CA GLU A 533 11.67 -20.32 -49.97
C GLU A 533 13.10 -20.06 -49.49
N LYS A 534 13.49 -18.78 -49.36
CA LYS A 534 14.85 -18.39 -48.95
C LYS A 534 15.21 -18.85 -47.53
N LEU A 535 14.24 -18.82 -46.61
CA LEU A 535 14.42 -19.20 -45.22
C LEU A 535 14.09 -20.68 -44.94
N GLY A 536 13.69 -21.45 -45.97
CA GLY A 536 13.31 -22.86 -45.82
C GLY A 536 12.09 -23.08 -44.92
N VAL A 537 11.18 -22.12 -44.86
CA VAL A 537 9.96 -22.18 -44.03
C VAL A 537 8.69 -22.13 -44.88
N SER A 538 7.54 -22.43 -44.28
CA SER A 538 6.25 -22.26 -44.97
C SER A 538 5.87 -20.78 -45.10
N ASP A 539 5.09 -20.43 -46.13
CA ASP A 539 4.56 -19.07 -46.33
C ASP A 539 3.81 -18.55 -45.09
N ASN A 540 3.03 -19.43 -44.43
CA ASN A 540 2.36 -19.12 -43.17
C ASN A 540 3.33 -18.82 -42.02
N THR A 541 4.51 -19.46 -42.00
CA THR A 541 5.55 -19.20 -41.00
C THR A 541 6.20 -17.84 -41.23
N ALA A 542 6.47 -17.48 -42.48
CA ALA A 542 6.99 -16.15 -42.84
C ALA A 542 5.98 -15.04 -42.47
N HIS A 543 4.68 -15.25 -42.76
CA HIS A 543 3.63 -14.33 -42.32
C HIS A 543 3.57 -14.17 -40.79
N ARG A 544 3.69 -15.28 -40.04
CA ARG A 544 3.72 -15.24 -38.57
C ARG A 544 4.94 -14.52 -38.01
N ALA A 545 6.10 -14.73 -38.62
CA ALA A 545 7.35 -14.06 -38.23
C ALA A 545 7.25 -12.54 -38.40
N TYR A 546 6.69 -12.08 -39.53
CA TYR A 546 6.45 -10.66 -39.78
C TYR A 546 5.43 -10.06 -38.80
N ASP A 547 4.29 -10.75 -38.59
CA ASP A 547 3.25 -10.32 -37.65
C ASP A 547 3.77 -10.27 -36.19
N PHE A 548 4.68 -11.18 -35.82
CA PHE A 548 5.32 -11.23 -34.51
C PHE A 548 6.24 -10.03 -34.26
N ALA A 549 7.01 -9.59 -35.26
CA ALA A 549 7.86 -8.40 -35.18
C ALA A 549 7.05 -7.09 -35.17
N ARG A 550 5.84 -7.08 -35.74
CA ARG A 550 4.97 -5.88 -35.85
C ARG A 550 3.61 -6.07 -35.14
N PRO A 551 3.57 -6.30 -33.81
CA PRO A 551 2.32 -6.61 -33.11
C PRO A 551 1.31 -5.44 -33.10
N ALA A 552 1.77 -4.20 -33.15
CA ALA A 552 0.91 -3.02 -33.16
C ALA A 552 0.01 -2.94 -34.40
N GLY A 553 0.56 -3.22 -35.59
CA GLY A 553 -0.19 -3.21 -36.84
C GLY A 553 -1.26 -4.31 -36.90
N VAL A 554 -0.93 -5.48 -36.36
CA VAL A 554 -1.86 -6.63 -36.29
C VAL A 554 -3.01 -6.37 -35.33
N ARG A 555 -2.74 -5.75 -34.17
CA ARG A 555 -3.79 -5.36 -33.20
C ARG A 555 -4.74 -4.33 -33.79
N LYS A 556 -4.21 -3.28 -34.43
CA LYS A 556 -5.01 -2.23 -35.09
C LYS A 556 -5.91 -2.82 -36.18
N ALA A 557 -5.38 -3.74 -36.99
CA ALA A 557 -6.15 -4.43 -38.01
C ALA A 557 -7.24 -5.35 -37.41
N ALA A 558 -6.94 -6.05 -36.31
CA ALA A 558 -7.93 -6.87 -35.60
C ALA A 558 -9.07 -6.03 -34.98
N GLU A 559 -8.77 -4.82 -34.50
CA GLU A 559 -9.79 -3.89 -33.98
C GLU A 559 -10.67 -3.31 -35.09
N GLN A 560 -10.07 -2.99 -36.24
CA GLN A 560 -10.76 -2.43 -37.40
C GLN A 560 -11.42 -3.49 -38.30
N GLY A 561 -11.23 -4.78 -38.00
CA GLY A 561 -11.75 -5.88 -38.81
C GLY A 561 -11.12 -6.01 -40.20
N THR A 562 -9.93 -5.44 -40.40
CA THR A 562 -9.22 -5.46 -41.68
C THR A 562 -8.09 -6.49 -41.68
N ILE A 563 -7.57 -6.79 -42.87
CA ILE A 563 -6.37 -7.63 -43.02
C ILE A 563 -5.16 -6.77 -42.61
N PRO A 564 -4.24 -7.27 -41.76
CA PRO A 564 -3.03 -6.55 -41.41
C PRO A 564 -2.27 -6.10 -42.66
N TRP A 565 -1.97 -4.81 -42.74
CA TRP A 565 -1.13 -4.29 -43.82
C TRP A 565 0.32 -4.70 -43.58
N ARG A 566 0.89 -5.49 -44.50
CA ARG A 566 2.22 -6.09 -44.39
C ARG A 566 3.21 -5.55 -45.43
N GLY A 567 3.08 -4.26 -45.74
CA GLY A 567 3.88 -3.60 -46.78
C GLY A 567 3.58 -4.08 -48.21
N ARG A 568 4.12 -3.34 -49.19
CA ARG A 568 4.11 -3.72 -50.61
C ARG A 568 5.39 -4.48 -50.95
N TYR A 569 5.29 -5.44 -51.86
CA TYR A 569 6.45 -6.13 -52.43
C TYR A 569 6.64 -5.74 -53.90
N SER A 570 7.87 -5.95 -54.39
CA SER A 570 8.25 -5.78 -55.78
C SER A 570 8.63 -7.13 -56.37
N HIS A 571 8.14 -7.43 -57.58
CA HIS A 571 8.63 -8.59 -58.33
C HIS A 571 10.09 -8.43 -58.80
N LEU A 572 10.54 -7.20 -59.02
CA LEU A 572 11.88 -6.85 -59.51
C LEU A 572 12.92 -6.69 -58.38
N GLY A 573 12.47 -6.56 -57.12
CA GLY A 573 13.33 -6.28 -55.97
C GLY A 573 13.78 -4.81 -55.86
N GLU A 574 14.22 -4.39 -54.66
CA GLU A 574 14.63 -2.99 -54.41
C GLU A 574 15.95 -2.62 -55.12
N GLU A 575 16.89 -3.56 -55.28
CA GLU A 575 18.18 -3.30 -55.95
C GLU A 575 18.01 -2.90 -57.41
N THR A 576 17.07 -3.53 -58.11
CA THR A 576 16.71 -3.18 -59.49
C THR A 576 16.06 -1.81 -59.55
N PHE A 577 15.22 -1.46 -58.56
CA PHE A 577 14.64 -0.12 -58.47
C PHE A 577 15.68 0.96 -58.14
N GLN A 578 16.68 0.67 -57.31
CA GLN A 578 17.80 1.59 -57.06
C GLN A 578 18.61 1.83 -58.33
N LYS A 579 18.86 0.79 -59.15
CA LYS A 579 19.49 0.94 -60.48
C LYS A 579 18.63 1.75 -61.44
N ILE A 580 17.32 1.52 -61.47
CA ILE A 580 16.39 2.33 -62.27
C ILE A 580 16.47 3.80 -61.83
N ARG A 581 16.44 4.09 -60.53
CA ARG A 581 16.55 5.46 -59.99
C ARG A 581 17.90 6.09 -60.33
N SER A 582 19.01 5.37 -60.22
CA SER A 582 20.34 5.90 -60.55
C SER A 582 20.49 6.19 -62.04
N MET A 583 20.00 5.31 -62.91
CA MET A 583 20.02 5.52 -64.37
C MET A 583 19.07 6.64 -64.81
N LEU A 584 17.92 6.79 -64.15
CA LEU A 584 17.01 7.93 -64.37
C LEU A 584 17.64 9.25 -63.92
N ARG A 585 18.35 9.28 -62.78
CA ARG A 585 19.12 10.47 -62.33
C ARG A 585 20.28 10.80 -63.27
N ALA A 586 20.89 9.79 -63.88
CA ALA A 586 21.93 9.94 -64.89
C ALA A 586 21.41 10.37 -66.27
N GLY A 587 20.08 10.52 -66.44
CA GLY A 587 19.46 11.03 -67.66
C GLY A 587 19.16 10.00 -68.75
N SER A 588 19.30 8.69 -68.46
CA SER A 588 19.00 7.63 -69.44
C SER A 588 17.52 7.55 -69.79
N LYS A 589 17.19 7.18 -71.04
CA LYS A 589 15.79 7.12 -71.49
C LYS A 589 15.06 5.93 -70.88
N PRO A 590 13.77 6.06 -70.49
CA PRO A 590 13.02 4.97 -69.86
C PRO A 590 12.94 3.65 -70.65
N LEU A 591 13.05 3.71 -71.98
CA LEU A 591 13.04 2.53 -72.86
C LEU A 591 14.38 1.77 -72.85
N GLU A 592 15.50 2.48 -72.74
CA GLU A 592 16.84 1.90 -72.68
C GLU A 592 17.05 1.20 -71.32
N ILE A 593 16.65 1.87 -70.23
CA ILE A 593 16.68 1.29 -68.87
C ILE A 593 15.82 0.01 -68.78
N ALA A 594 14.66 0.01 -69.45
CA ALA A 594 13.75 -1.13 -69.49
C ALA A 594 14.37 -2.35 -70.19
N GLN A 595 15.07 -2.14 -71.32
CA GLN A 595 15.78 -3.19 -72.03
C GLN A 595 16.98 -3.72 -71.24
N GLU A 596 17.78 -2.83 -70.64
CA GLU A 596 19.00 -3.21 -69.92
C GLU A 596 18.72 -3.99 -68.63
N LEU A 597 17.69 -3.60 -67.89
CA LEU A 597 17.32 -4.26 -66.62
C LEU A 597 16.23 -5.33 -66.78
N GLY A 598 15.79 -5.63 -68.01
CA GLY A 598 14.78 -6.64 -68.30
C GLY A 598 13.42 -6.38 -67.63
N CYS A 599 13.02 -5.11 -67.51
CA CYS A 599 11.76 -4.70 -66.88
C CYS A 599 10.82 -3.98 -67.86
N SER A 600 9.53 -3.86 -67.51
CA SER A 600 8.58 -3.19 -68.42
C SER A 600 8.84 -1.68 -68.47
N GLY A 601 8.76 -1.08 -69.67
CA GLY A 601 8.88 0.39 -69.82
C GLY A 601 7.83 1.18 -69.03
N SER A 602 6.66 0.58 -68.78
CA SER A 602 5.64 1.15 -67.88
C SER A 602 6.11 1.25 -66.41
N THR A 603 6.91 0.28 -65.95
CA THR A 603 7.47 0.28 -64.60
C THR A 603 8.49 1.41 -64.42
N VAL A 604 9.38 1.60 -65.39
CA VAL A 604 10.38 2.69 -65.37
C VAL A 604 9.71 4.06 -65.43
N ARG A 605 8.67 4.24 -66.25
CA ARG A 605 7.89 5.48 -66.31
C ARG A 605 7.18 5.78 -64.98
N ARG A 606 6.61 4.77 -64.32
CA ARG A 606 5.98 4.94 -63.00
C ARG A 606 6.98 5.39 -61.94
N VAL A 607 8.18 4.80 -61.92
CA VAL A 607 9.25 5.20 -60.98
C VAL A 607 9.71 6.64 -61.25
N ARG A 608 9.83 7.04 -62.52
CA ARG A 608 10.14 8.42 -62.89
C ARG A 608 9.08 9.40 -62.38
N GLN A 609 7.80 9.03 -62.49
CA GLN A 609 6.69 9.85 -62.00
C GLN A 609 6.63 9.90 -60.46
N GLU A 610 6.96 8.81 -59.77
CA GLU A 610 7.10 8.79 -58.31
C GLU A 610 8.26 9.69 -57.86
N MET A 611 9.41 9.68 -58.54
CA MET A 611 10.53 10.58 -58.23
C MET A 611 10.15 12.06 -58.41
N GLN A 612 9.42 12.40 -59.48
CA GLN A 612 8.94 13.77 -59.71
C GLN A 612 7.90 14.23 -58.68
N ASN A 613 7.10 13.30 -58.15
CA ASN A 613 6.12 13.58 -57.09
C ASN A 613 6.76 13.69 -55.69
N ASP A 614 7.90 13.04 -55.45
CA ASP A 614 8.66 13.17 -54.20
C ASP A 614 9.49 14.47 -54.19
N ASP A 615 10.13 14.82 -55.32
CA ASP A 615 10.85 16.10 -55.47
C ASP A 615 9.91 17.31 -55.27
N THR A 616 8.63 17.19 -55.66
CA THR A 616 7.62 18.24 -55.44
C THR A 616 7.04 18.27 -54.01
N LYS A 617 7.20 17.22 -53.19
CA LYS A 617 6.79 17.25 -51.78
C LYS A 617 7.81 17.90 -50.87
N ASP A 618 9.09 17.77 -51.18
CA ASP A 618 10.17 18.44 -50.44
C ASP A 618 10.17 19.96 -50.70
N ASP A 619 9.75 20.42 -51.89
CA ASP A 619 9.60 21.84 -52.22
C ASP A 619 8.42 22.55 -51.50
N TYR A 620 7.47 21.82 -50.90
CA TYR A 620 6.38 22.38 -50.08
C TYR A 620 6.65 22.27 -48.55
N ALA A 621 7.74 21.61 -48.15
CA ALA A 621 8.13 21.42 -46.75
C ALA A 621 9.35 22.26 -46.33
N ALA A 622 9.97 22.99 -47.27
CA ALA A 622 10.93 24.07 -47.04
C ALA A 622 10.20 25.43 -47.07
#